data_AF-D3AMB5-F1
#
_entry.id   AF-D3AMB5-F1
#
_cell.length_a   1.000
_cell.length_b   1.000
_cell.length_c   1.000
_cell.angle_alpha   90.00
_cell.angle_beta   90.00
_cell.angle_gamma   90.00
#
_symmetry.space_group_name_H-M   'P 1'
#
loop_
_entity.id
_entity.type
_entity.pdbx_description
1 polymer ?
#
loop_
_entity_poly.entity_id
_entity_poly.type
_entity_poly.pdbx_seq_one_letter_code
_entity_poly.pdbx_strand_id
1 'polypeptide(L)'
;GAEFFSCYICNCEYYERGHYLVHSGGIGKLNGEWMNMPGAGMTAAIDDGSAELSSITVEIKDDVVLYEMHLPANYYRAEKLHLYDEGDEITFGRGEILGSIGVTEEFLTEAPAEDGGMVPDSYKTKVAKEADRLVFKASFEKGTLVMLNLEGENGSPTRHYFVPTTKRPFLAMCVGTFLEHDERAVEFPVSGEGIEGTYKLTVTIDEKKYDTGVTVNF
;
A
#
# COMPACT_ATOMS: atom_id res chain seq x y z
N GLY A 1 -25.21 4.73 -27.52
CA GLY A 1 -25.96 3.73 -28.31
C GLY A 1 -25.02 2.91 -29.16
N ALA A 2 -24.50 3.49 -30.24
CA ALA A 2 -23.57 2.82 -31.15
C ALA A 2 -22.27 2.39 -30.47
N GLU A 3 -21.82 3.12 -29.45
CA GLU A 3 -20.62 2.79 -28.68
C GLU A 3 -20.72 1.51 -27.84
N PHE A 4 -21.94 1.01 -27.60
CA PHE A 4 -22.20 -0.25 -26.91
C PHE A 4 -22.80 -1.31 -27.84
N PHE A 5 -23.07 -0.96 -29.09
CA PHE A 5 -23.67 -1.89 -30.04
C PHE A 5 -22.64 -2.92 -30.49
N SER A 6 -23.00 -4.20 -30.37
CA SER A 6 -22.25 -5.30 -30.95
C SER A 6 -23.10 -6.04 -31.95
N CYS A 7 -22.62 -6.19 -33.18
CA CYS A 7 -23.32 -6.92 -34.24
C CYS A 7 -23.14 -8.44 -34.15
N TYR A 8 -22.24 -8.92 -33.28
CA TYR A 8 -21.91 -10.33 -33.06
C TYR A 8 -21.27 -10.50 -31.67
N ILE A 9 -21.06 -11.73 -31.21
CA ILE A 9 -20.29 -12.03 -29.98
C ILE A 9 -20.72 -11.22 -28.75
N CYS A 10 -21.85 -11.58 -28.17
CA CYS A 10 -22.41 -10.93 -26.99
C CYS A 10 -23.16 -11.94 -26.13
N ASN A 11 -23.24 -11.69 -24.84
CA ASN A 11 -24.07 -12.47 -23.92
C ASN A 11 -24.63 -11.58 -22.81
N CYS A 12 -25.72 -12.05 -22.20
CA CYS A 12 -26.25 -11.50 -20.96
C CYS A 12 -26.33 -12.66 -19.96
N GLU A 13 -25.60 -12.54 -18.87
CA GLU A 13 -25.61 -13.48 -17.76
C GLU A 13 -26.60 -12.99 -16.70
N TYR A 14 -27.47 -13.86 -16.24
CA TYR A 14 -28.47 -13.57 -15.22
C TYR A 14 -27.96 -14.03 -13.86
N TYR A 15 -27.91 -13.12 -12.88
CA TYR A 15 -27.60 -13.46 -11.50
C TYR A 15 -28.88 -13.55 -10.67
N GLU A 16 -29.68 -12.49 -10.67
CA GLU A 16 -30.98 -12.44 -10.03
C GLU A 16 -31.87 -11.35 -10.66
N ARG A 17 -33.11 -11.22 -10.19
CA ARG A 17 -34.03 -10.20 -10.71
C ARG A 17 -33.39 -8.82 -10.55
N GLY A 18 -33.23 -8.12 -11.67
CA GLY A 18 -32.62 -6.78 -11.68
C GLY A 18 -31.08 -6.80 -11.75
N HIS A 19 -30.40 -7.95 -11.63
CA HIS A 19 -28.94 -8.05 -11.58
C HIS A 19 -28.39 -8.94 -12.70
N TYR A 20 -27.60 -8.34 -13.60
CA TYR A 20 -27.10 -8.96 -14.82
C TYR A 20 -25.65 -8.56 -15.12
N LEU A 21 -24.94 -9.42 -15.84
CA LEU A 21 -23.72 -9.06 -16.54
C LEU A 21 -24.01 -9.02 -18.04
N VAL A 22 -23.87 -7.86 -18.66
CA VAL A 22 -24.09 -7.66 -20.09
C VAL A 22 -22.75 -7.49 -20.77
N HIS A 23 -22.46 -8.34 -21.74
CA HIS A 23 -21.24 -8.30 -22.53
C HIS A 23 -21.53 -7.92 -23.98
N SER A 24 -21.01 -6.77 -24.38
CA SER A 24 -20.95 -6.30 -25.76
C SER A 24 -19.55 -6.57 -26.32
N GLY A 25 -19.37 -7.74 -26.93
CA GLY A 25 -18.05 -8.30 -27.19
C GLY A 25 -17.44 -7.98 -28.55
N GLY A 26 -18.20 -7.45 -29.49
CA GLY A 26 -17.86 -7.36 -30.92
C GLY A 26 -18.04 -5.97 -31.48
N ILE A 27 -17.69 -4.97 -30.66
CA ILE A 27 -17.75 -3.58 -31.05
C ILE A 27 -16.58 -3.32 -32.02
N GLY A 28 -16.83 -2.53 -33.05
CA GLY A 28 -15.77 -2.12 -33.96
C GLY A 28 -16.00 -0.76 -34.57
N LYS A 29 -14.89 -0.09 -34.90
CA LYS A 29 -14.87 1.12 -35.72
C LYS A 29 -14.04 0.89 -36.97
N LEU A 30 -14.43 1.55 -38.05
CA LEU A 30 -13.62 1.68 -39.26
C LEU A 30 -13.48 3.17 -39.57
N ASN A 31 -12.25 3.66 -39.67
CA ASN A 31 -11.93 5.07 -39.87
C ASN A 31 -12.64 6.00 -38.87
N GLY A 32 -12.77 5.56 -37.61
CA GLY A 32 -13.45 6.28 -36.54
C GLY A 32 -14.98 6.16 -36.51
N GLU A 33 -15.61 5.52 -37.50
CA GLU A 33 -17.06 5.31 -37.55
C GLU A 33 -17.46 3.92 -37.03
N TRP A 34 -18.52 3.87 -36.22
CA TRP A 34 -19.02 2.60 -35.66
C TRP A 34 -19.55 1.67 -36.74
N MET A 35 -19.10 0.42 -36.70
CA MET A 35 -19.50 -0.61 -37.65
C MET A 35 -20.77 -1.33 -37.21
N ASN A 36 -21.58 -1.74 -38.19
CA ASN A 36 -22.69 -2.66 -37.98
C ASN A 36 -22.41 -4.07 -38.51
N MET A 37 -21.15 -4.39 -38.77
CA MET A 37 -20.66 -5.65 -39.30
C MET A 37 -19.43 -6.15 -38.53
N PRO A 38 -19.16 -7.47 -38.53
CA PRO A 38 -18.03 -8.04 -37.79
C PRO A 38 -16.66 -7.51 -38.26
N GLY A 39 -15.93 -6.85 -37.38
CA GLY A 39 -14.60 -6.31 -37.67
C GLY A 39 -13.47 -7.36 -37.67
N ALA A 40 -13.65 -8.51 -37.02
CA ALA A 40 -12.60 -9.53 -36.86
C ALA A 40 -12.02 -10.08 -38.18
N GLY A 41 -12.76 -9.98 -39.29
CA GLY A 41 -12.29 -10.39 -40.62
C GLY A 41 -11.46 -9.33 -41.36
N MET A 42 -11.36 -8.11 -40.84
CA MET A 42 -10.72 -6.98 -41.51
C MET A 42 -9.22 -6.88 -41.17
N THR A 43 -8.48 -7.97 -41.32
CA THR A 43 -7.09 -8.06 -40.86
C THR A 43 -6.18 -6.94 -41.37
N ALA A 44 -6.26 -6.61 -42.66
CA ALA A 44 -5.47 -5.51 -43.23
C ALA A 44 -5.78 -4.15 -42.59
N ALA A 45 -7.06 -3.88 -42.30
CA ALA A 45 -7.50 -2.64 -41.66
C ALA A 45 -7.15 -2.60 -40.16
N ILE A 46 -7.10 -3.76 -39.50
CA ILE A 46 -6.63 -3.87 -38.12
C ILE A 46 -5.12 -3.61 -38.07
N ASP A 47 -4.36 -4.21 -39.00
CA ASP A 47 -2.91 -4.08 -39.09
C ASP A 47 -2.45 -2.65 -39.41
N ASP A 48 -3.20 -1.94 -40.26
CA ASP A 48 -2.92 -0.54 -40.60
C ASP A 48 -3.56 0.48 -39.63
N GLY A 49 -4.33 0.01 -38.64
CA GLY A 49 -4.96 0.82 -37.61
C GLY A 49 -6.22 1.57 -38.05
N SER A 50 -6.70 1.37 -39.27
CA SER A 50 -7.98 1.94 -39.72
C SER A 50 -9.19 1.25 -39.10
N ALA A 51 -9.07 -0.01 -38.67
CA ALA A 51 -10.10 -0.72 -37.91
C ALA A 51 -9.69 -0.89 -36.44
N GLU A 52 -10.56 -0.43 -35.54
CA GLU A 52 -10.42 -0.60 -34.10
C GLU A 52 -11.44 -1.61 -33.60
N LEU A 53 -11.01 -2.56 -32.76
CA LEU A 53 -11.89 -3.54 -32.13
C LEU A 53 -11.95 -3.25 -30.63
N SER A 54 -13.13 -3.38 -30.05
CA SER A 54 -13.30 -3.27 -28.61
C SER A 54 -14.42 -4.16 -28.09
N SER A 55 -14.46 -4.29 -26.77
CA SER A 55 -15.57 -4.91 -26.06
C SER A 55 -15.82 -4.19 -24.75
N ILE A 56 -17.07 -4.20 -24.31
CA ILE A 56 -17.52 -3.61 -23.06
C ILE A 56 -18.31 -4.65 -22.29
N THR A 57 -17.91 -4.91 -21.05
CA THR A 57 -18.64 -5.76 -20.10
C THR A 57 -19.17 -4.88 -18.98
N VAL A 58 -20.46 -4.96 -18.69
CA VAL A 58 -21.12 -4.15 -17.67
C VAL A 58 -21.88 -5.05 -16.70
N GLU A 59 -21.64 -4.90 -15.41
CA GLU A 59 -22.50 -5.47 -14.36
C GLU A 59 -23.50 -4.41 -13.93
N ILE A 60 -24.80 -4.73 -14.00
CA ILE A 60 -25.88 -3.80 -13.71
C ILE A 60 -26.79 -4.43 -12.66
N LYS A 61 -27.16 -3.67 -11.62
CA LYS A 61 -28.16 -4.04 -10.63
C LYS A 61 -29.17 -2.92 -10.45
N ASP A 62 -30.46 -3.20 -10.70
CA ASP A 62 -31.57 -2.24 -10.55
C ASP A 62 -31.28 -0.89 -11.24
N ASP A 63 -30.88 -0.96 -12.51
CA ASP A 63 -30.48 0.17 -13.36
C ASP A 63 -29.20 0.92 -12.90
N VAL A 64 -28.46 0.39 -11.93
CA VAL A 64 -27.17 0.93 -11.47
C VAL A 64 -26.00 0.10 -12.01
N VAL A 65 -25.05 0.76 -12.68
CA VAL A 65 -23.79 0.13 -13.11
C VAL A 65 -22.90 -0.09 -11.88
N LEU A 66 -22.64 -1.36 -11.56
CA LEU A 66 -21.76 -1.78 -10.46
C LEU A 66 -20.31 -1.92 -10.91
N TYR A 67 -20.12 -2.35 -12.16
CA TYR A 67 -18.82 -2.62 -12.75
C TYR A 67 -18.86 -2.40 -14.25
N GLU A 68 -17.77 -1.87 -14.82
CA GLU A 68 -17.62 -1.68 -16.26
C GLU A 68 -16.16 -1.93 -16.68
N MET A 69 -15.96 -2.81 -17.65
CA MET A 69 -14.65 -3.16 -18.20
C MET A 69 -14.63 -2.89 -19.70
N HIS A 70 -13.59 -2.21 -20.16
CA HIS A 70 -13.32 -1.94 -21.57
C HIS A 70 -12.05 -2.67 -21.97
N LEU A 71 -12.12 -3.48 -23.03
CA LEU A 71 -10.94 -4.16 -23.59
C LEU A 71 -10.75 -3.78 -25.06
N PRO A 72 -9.50 -3.56 -25.52
CA PRO A 72 -9.20 -3.12 -26.89
C PRO A 72 -9.14 -4.31 -27.87
N ALA A 73 -10.11 -5.21 -27.76
CA ALA A 73 -10.27 -6.35 -28.64
C ALA A 73 -11.69 -6.89 -28.56
N ASN A 74 -12.02 -7.74 -29.52
CA ASN A 74 -13.26 -8.48 -29.54
C ASN A 74 -13.15 -9.77 -28.73
N TYR A 75 -14.13 -10.03 -27.86
CA TYR A 75 -14.21 -11.25 -27.05
C TYR A 75 -15.56 -11.92 -27.21
N TYR A 76 -15.53 -13.26 -27.19
CA TYR A 76 -16.72 -14.04 -27.54
C TYR A 76 -17.83 -13.92 -26.49
N ARG A 77 -17.47 -14.09 -25.22
CA ARG A 77 -18.34 -14.06 -24.05
C ARG A 77 -17.57 -13.56 -22.84
N ALA A 78 -18.29 -13.03 -21.86
CA ALA A 78 -17.79 -12.79 -20.51
C ALA A 78 -18.64 -13.52 -19.48
N GLU A 79 -17.99 -14.01 -18.44
CA GLU A 79 -18.60 -14.67 -17.29
C GLU A 79 -17.86 -14.22 -16.04
N LYS A 80 -18.59 -13.96 -14.96
CA LYS A 80 -18.00 -13.61 -13.67
C LYS A 80 -17.83 -14.89 -12.86
N LEU A 81 -16.59 -15.36 -12.77
CA LEU A 81 -16.28 -16.53 -11.97
C LEU A 81 -16.33 -16.21 -10.48
N HIS A 82 -16.83 -17.15 -9.70
CA HIS A 82 -16.66 -17.12 -8.26
C HIS A 82 -15.19 -17.35 -7.91
N LEU A 83 -14.69 -16.68 -6.87
CA LEU A 83 -13.32 -16.91 -6.39
C LEU A 83 -13.15 -18.33 -5.82
N TYR A 84 -14.25 -18.92 -5.37
CA TYR A 84 -14.33 -20.27 -4.80
C TYR A 84 -15.46 -21.04 -5.45
N ASP A 85 -15.30 -22.35 -5.62
CA ASP A 85 -16.31 -23.28 -6.10
C ASP A 85 -16.78 -24.28 -5.02
N GLU A 86 -17.69 -25.19 -5.37
CA GLU A 86 -18.26 -26.17 -4.43
C GLU A 86 -17.22 -27.18 -3.88
N GLY A 87 -16.06 -27.31 -4.53
CA GLY A 87 -14.95 -28.14 -4.11
C GLY A 87 -13.94 -27.44 -3.19
N ASP A 88 -14.04 -26.12 -3.02
CA ASP A 88 -13.15 -25.37 -2.15
C ASP A 88 -13.54 -25.49 -0.67
N GLU A 89 -12.72 -26.19 0.10
CA GLU A 89 -12.83 -26.22 1.55
C GLU A 89 -12.13 -25.00 2.17
N ILE A 90 -12.90 -23.94 2.45
CA ILE A 90 -12.38 -22.79 3.19
C ILE A 90 -12.38 -23.11 4.69
N THR A 91 -11.19 -23.38 5.24
CA THR A 91 -11.00 -23.50 6.69
C THR A 91 -10.36 -22.23 7.25
N PHE A 92 -11.08 -21.55 8.13
CA PHE A 92 -10.50 -20.43 8.88
C PHE A 92 -9.69 -20.96 10.06
N GLY A 93 -8.37 -20.89 9.94
CA GLY A 93 -7.43 -21.13 11.04
C GLY A 93 -7.15 -19.86 11.83
N ARG A 94 -6.33 -19.98 12.88
CA ARG A 94 -5.70 -18.80 13.49
C ARG A 94 -4.85 -18.12 12.42
N GLY A 95 -4.97 -16.80 12.28
CA GLY A 95 -4.14 -16.05 11.34
C GLY A 95 -2.66 -16.26 11.64
N GLU A 96 -1.87 -16.53 10.61
CA GLU A 96 -0.43 -16.70 10.68
C GLU A 96 0.26 -15.49 10.04
N ILE A 97 1.36 -15.04 10.65
CA ILE A 97 2.21 -14.00 10.07
C ILE A 97 3.12 -14.69 9.06
N LEU A 98 2.88 -14.48 7.76
CA LEU A 98 3.61 -15.12 6.66
C LEU A 98 4.81 -14.30 6.15
N GLY A 99 5.09 -13.16 6.75
CA GLY A 99 6.16 -12.27 6.32
C GLY A 99 6.61 -11.31 7.42
N SER A 100 7.68 -10.57 7.14
CA SER A 100 8.20 -9.56 8.05
C SER A 100 8.26 -8.19 7.36
N ILE A 101 8.30 -7.13 8.17
CA ILE A 101 8.57 -5.76 7.72
C ILE A 101 10.06 -5.51 7.41
N GLY A 102 10.92 -6.50 7.62
CA GLY A 102 12.36 -6.43 7.39
C GLY A 102 13.13 -5.88 8.60
N VAL A 103 14.45 -6.02 8.57
CA VAL A 103 15.36 -5.46 9.60
C VAL A 103 15.57 -3.97 9.34
N THR A 104 15.41 -3.13 10.37
CA THR A 104 15.76 -1.70 10.28
C THR A 104 17.27 -1.53 10.27
N GLU A 105 17.78 -0.76 9.31
CA GLU A 105 19.21 -0.49 9.17
C GLU A 105 19.77 0.22 10.41
N GLU A 106 20.82 -0.36 10.99
CA GLU A 106 21.54 0.20 12.13
C GLU A 106 22.60 1.20 11.67
N PHE A 107 22.74 2.28 12.44
CA PHE A 107 23.78 3.26 12.26
C PHE A 107 25.04 2.80 13.02
N LEU A 108 26.12 2.51 12.29
CA LEU A 108 27.34 1.93 12.88
C LEU A 108 28.19 2.93 13.67
N THR A 109 27.89 4.22 13.57
CA THR A 109 28.69 5.29 14.17
C THR A 109 28.04 5.78 15.46
N GLU A 110 28.75 5.63 16.58
CA GLU A 110 28.39 6.29 17.82
C GLU A 110 28.95 7.72 17.81
N ALA A 111 28.08 8.73 17.91
CA ALA A 111 28.51 10.11 18.10
C ALA A 111 28.87 10.35 19.57
N PRO A 112 30.02 10.97 19.89
CA PRO A 112 30.32 11.40 21.26
C PRO A 112 29.22 12.31 21.76
N ALA A 113 28.63 11.97 22.91
CA ALA A 113 27.56 12.74 23.50
C ALA A 113 27.76 12.88 25.01
N GLU A 114 27.55 14.11 25.51
CA GLU A 114 27.51 14.41 26.93
C GLU A 114 26.19 13.93 27.54
N ASP A 115 26.19 13.68 28.84
CA ASP A 115 24.96 13.33 29.56
C ASP A 115 24.01 14.55 29.60
N GLY A 116 22.86 14.40 28.94
CA GLY A 116 21.79 15.39 28.89
C GLY A 116 20.72 15.21 29.97
N GLY A 117 20.78 14.14 30.76
CA GLY A 117 19.75 13.78 31.73
C GLY A 117 18.46 13.29 31.06
N MET A 118 17.29 13.63 31.63
CA MET A 118 16.00 13.24 31.06
C MET A 118 15.65 14.07 29.82
N VAL A 119 15.06 13.44 28.80
CA VAL A 119 14.62 14.13 27.58
C VAL A 119 13.65 15.28 27.90
N PRO A 120 13.93 16.52 27.43
CA PRO A 120 13.05 17.64 27.70
C PRO A 120 11.65 17.49 27.07
N ASP A 121 10.62 17.93 27.79
CA ASP A 121 9.22 17.94 27.32
C ASP A 121 9.02 18.70 26.00
N SER A 122 9.91 19.65 25.68
CA SER A 122 9.89 20.41 24.43
C SER A 122 9.99 19.53 23.19
N TYR A 123 10.65 18.37 23.29
CA TYR A 123 10.77 17.41 22.20
C TYR A 123 9.54 16.51 22.05
N LYS A 124 8.56 16.58 22.98
CA LYS A 124 7.30 15.82 22.92
C LYS A 124 7.50 14.32 22.67
N THR A 125 8.55 13.75 23.24
CA THR A 125 8.97 12.36 23.02
C THR A 125 7.89 11.37 23.46
N LYS A 126 7.57 10.41 22.61
CA LYS A 126 6.68 9.28 22.88
C LYS A 126 7.26 8.01 22.28
N VAL A 127 7.14 6.93 23.03
CA VAL A 127 7.55 5.60 22.60
C VAL A 127 6.36 4.67 22.71
N ALA A 128 6.08 3.90 21.65
CA ALA A 128 5.10 2.82 21.67
C ALA A 128 5.74 1.52 21.20
N LYS A 129 5.50 0.42 21.92
CA LYS A 129 5.89 -0.92 21.50
C LYS A 129 4.67 -1.61 20.89
N GLU A 130 4.78 -1.97 19.62
CA GLU A 130 3.80 -2.75 18.88
C GLU A 130 4.29 -4.20 18.74
N ALA A 131 3.44 -5.06 18.16
CA ALA A 131 3.72 -6.49 18.02
C ALA A 131 5.01 -6.78 17.24
N ASP A 132 5.26 -6.04 16.16
CA ASP A 132 6.37 -6.27 15.23
C ASP A 132 7.42 -5.14 15.24
N ARG A 133 7.17 -4.02 15.94
CA ARG A 133 8.02 -2.82 15.89
C ARG A 133 7.98 -1.98 17.15
N LEU A 134 8.93 -1.07 17.27
CA LEU A 134 8.95 0.05 18.21
C LEU A 134 8.71 1.34 17.42
N VAL A 135 7.79 2.18 17.85
CA VAL A 135 7.50 3.47 17.23
C VAL A 135 7.99 4.58 18.14
N PHE A 136 9.00 5.31 17.68
CA PHE A 136 9.51 6.51 18.33
C PHE A 136 8.89 7.75 17.68
N LYS A 137 8.29 8.63 18.48
CA LYS A 137 7.74 9.91 18.03
C LYS A 137 8.36 11.05 18.83
N ALA A 138 8.78 12.12 18.17
CA ALA A 138 9.30 13.32 18.81
C ALA A 138 9.21 14.51 17.84
N SER A 139 9.56 15.70 18.31
CA SER A 139 9.54 16.95 17.54
C SER A 139 10.92 17.59 17.55
N PHE A 140 11.56 17.73 16.38
CA PHE A 140 12.90 18.29 16.25
C PHE A 140 12.95 19.43 15.24
N GLU A 141 13.87 20.37 15.45
CA GLU A 141 14.17 21.36 14.42
C GLU A 141 14.81 20.68 13.20
N LYS A 142 14.55 21.26 12.03
CA LYS A 142 15.01 20.65 10.78
C LYS A 142 16.53 20.65 10.71
N GLY A 143 17.11 19.48 10.47
CA GLY A 143 18.57 19.31 10.34
C GLY A 143 19.28 19.00 11.64
N THR A 144 18.57 18.90 12.77
CA THR A 144 19.12 18.38 14.03
C THR A 144 19.59 16.94 13.83
N LEU A 145 20.78 16.62 14.35
CA LEU A 145 21.30 15.26 14.34
C LEU A 145 20.64 14.46 15.45
N VAL A 146 19.82 13.48 15.09
CA VAL A 146 19.09 12.66 16.06
C VAL A 146 19.42 11.19 15.86
N MET A 147 19.77 10.52 16.95
CA MET A 147 19.95 9.07 16.98
C MET A 147 19.11 8.46 18.10
N LEU A 148 18.33 7.45 17.77
CA LEU A 148 17.65 6.61 18.74
C LEU A 148 18.59 5.46 19.12
N ASN A 149 18.88 5.32 20.40
CA ASN A 149 19.77 4.28 20.90
C ASN A 149 18.97 3.28 21.74
N LEU A 150 19.19 2.00 21.45
CA LEU A 150 18.75 0.89 22.28
C LEU A 150 19.98 0.38 23.04
N GLU A 151 20.09 0.78 24.30
CA GLU A 151 21.16 0.35 25.19
C GLU A 151 20.84 -1.03 25.74
N GLY A 152 21.59 -2.03 25.29
CA GLY A 152 21.33 -3.41 25.68
C GLY A 152 21.64 -3.66 27.16
N GLU A 153 20.71 -4.30 27.84
CA GLU A 153 20.91 -4.80 29.20
C GLU A 153 21.20 -6.31 29.18
N ASN A 154 21.77 -6.85 30.27
CA ASN A 154 21.98 -8.29 30.45
C ASN A 154 22.75 -9.00 29.30
N GLY A 155 23.65 -8.29 28.63
CA GLY A 155 24.47 -8.84 27.55
C GLY A 155 23.90 -8.65 26.15
N SER A 156 22.73 -8.00 26.00
CA SER A 156 22.23 -7.56 24.70
C SER A 156 23.16 -6.50 24.08
N PRO A 157 23.39 -6.51 22.76
CA PRO A 157 24.26 -5.53 22.09
C PRO A 157 23.57 -4.16 21.99
N THR A 158 24.28 -3.07 22.22
CA THR A 158 23.76 -1.71 21.97
C THR A 158 23.56 -1.49 20.47
N ARG A 159 22.44 -0.87 20.11
CA ARG A 159 22.08 -0.57 18.71
C ARG A 159 21.74 0.90 18.55
N HIS A 160 22.04 1.47 17.39
CA HIS A 160 21.81 2.87 17.09
C HIS A 160 21.05 3.02 15.78
N TYR A 161 20.12 3.97 15.73
CA TYR A 161 19.32 4.25 14.55
C TYR A 161 19.31 5.74 14.27
N PHE A 162 19.67 6.11 13.04
CA PHE A 162 19.60 7.49 12.60
C PHE A 162 18.15 7.89 12.36
N VAL A 163 17.69 8.93 13.06
CA VAL A 163 16.33 9.46 12.96
C VAL A 163 16.35 10.66 12.01
N PRO A 164 15.80 10.55 10.79
CA PRO A 164 15.84 11.64 9.82
C PRO A 164 14.92 12.78 10.26
N THR A 165 15.49 13.96 10.49
CA THR A 165 14.78 15.22 10.80
C THR A 165 14.52 16.08 9.57
N THR A 166 14.84 15.58 8.37
CA THR A 166 14.64 16.29 7.10
C THR A 166 13.42 15.76 6.35
N LYS A 167 12.69 16.69 5.70
CA LYS A 167 11.47 16.38 4.95
C LYS A 167 11.74 15.36 3.85
N ARG A 168 11.16 14.16 3.98
CA ARG A 168 10.96 13.24 2.85
C ARG A 168 9.57 13.53 2.25
N PRO A 169 9.43 13.62 0.92
CA PRO A 169 8.12 13.76 0.32
C PRO A 169 7.27 12.54 0.68
N PHE A 170 6.12 12.77 1.33
CA PHE A 170 5.18 11.70 1.64
C PHE A 170 4.45 11.34 0.34
N LEU A 171 4.86 10.23 -0.29
CA LEU A 171 4.32 9.80 -1.60
C LEU A 171 3.05 8.95 -1.47
N ALA A 172 2.72 8.49 -0.26
CA ALA A 172 1.54 7.68 -0.01
C ALA A 172 0.31 8.57 0.25
N MET A 173 -0.58 8.66 -0.74
CA MET A 173 -1.76 9.55 -0.71
C MET A 173 -3.00 8.93 -0.02
N CYS A 174 -2.93 7.69 0.45
CA CYS A 174 -4.13 6.90 0.78
C CYS A 174 -4.74 7.17 2.16
N VAL A 175 -4.10 7.96 3.04
CA VAL A 175 -4.64 8.22 4.39
C VAL A 175 -4.27 9.63 4.88
N GLY A 176 -5.06 10.63 4.50
CA GLY A 176 -4.79 12.03 4.85
C GLY A 176 -5.07 12.40 6.32
N THR A 177 -5.92 11.64 7.01
CA THR A 177 -6.41 11.97 8.36
C THR A 177 -5.40 11.72 9.49
N PHE A 178 -4.34 10.95 9.25
CA PHE A 178 -3.29 10.67 10.23
C PHE A 178 -1.97 11.40 9.91
N LEU A 179 -1.99 12.33 8.96
CA LEU A 179 -0.81 13.13 8.64
C LEU A 179 -0.61 14.20 9.72
N GLU A 180 0.49 14.09 10.44
CA GLU A 180 0.90 15.10 11.42
C GLU A 180 1.23 16.42 10.68
N HIS A 181 0.60 17.52 11.09
CA HIS A 181 0.72 18.81 10.41
C HIS A 181 1.94 19.63 10.85
N ASP A 182 2.54 19.31 12.01
CA ASP A 182 3.78 19.94 12.46
C ASP A 182 4.97 19.36 11.68
N GLU A 183 5.61 20.17 10.84
CA GLU A 183 6.75 19.74 10.01
C GLU A 183 7.98 19.31 10.83
N ARG A 184 8.00 19.57 12.14
CA ARG A 184 9.04 19.13 13.08
C ARG A 184 8.77 17.77 13.67
N ALA A 185 7.54 17.26 13.55
CA ALA A 185 7.19 15.96 14.09
C ALA A 185 7.85 14.85 13.26
N VAL A 186 8.54 13.96 13.96
CA VAL A 186 9.17 12.79 13.40
C VAL A 186 8.51 11.55 14.01
N GLU A 187 8.18 10.60 13.14
CA GLU A 187 7.76 9.26 13.51
C GLU A 187 8.73 8.27 12.87
N PHE A 188 9.43 7.52 13.72
CA PHE A 188 10.48 6.60 13.32
C PHE A 188 10.19 5.19 13.85
N PRO A 189 9.75 4.27 12.98
CA PRO A 189 9.56 2.87 13.34
C PRO A 189 10.88 2.10 13.26
N VAL A 190 11.17 1.32 14.31
CA VAL A 190 12.25 0.32 14.36
C VAL A 190 11.60 -1.07 14.39
N SER A 191 11.87 -1.88 13.38
CA SER A 191 11.45 -3.27 13.34
C SER A 191 12.03 -4.05 14.51
N GLY A 192 11.22 -4.90 15.14
CA GLY A 192 11.68 -5.84 16.15
C GLY A 192 12.41 -7.05 15.56
N GLU A 193 12.42 -7.21 14.24
CA GLU A 193 13.09 -8.34 13.60
C GLU A 193 14.60 -8.29 13.84
N GLY A 194 15.15 -9.39 14.36
CA GLY A 194 16.58 -9.52 14.66
C GLY A 194 17.05 -8.77 15.91
N ILE A 195 16.13 -8.24 16.73
CA ILE A 195 16.39 -7.62 18.03
C ILE A 195 15.83 -8.54 19.11
N GLU A 196 16.66 -8.94 20.07
CA GLU A 196 16.25 -9.79 21.19
C GLU A 196 16.77 -9.22 22.50
N GLY A 197 15.92 -9.26 23.52
CA GLY A 197 16.27 -8.91 24.89
C GLY A 197 15.78 -7.52 25.31
N THR A 198 16.32 -7.07 26.44
CA THR A 198 15.86 -5.87 27.13
C THR A 198 16.78 -4.69 26.85
N TYR A 199 16.15 -3.56 26.55
CA TYR A 199 16.82 -2.36 26.09
C TYR A 199 16.31 -1.13 26.79
N LYS A 200 17.23 -0.32 27.31
CA LYS A 200 16.94 1.03 27.76
C LYS A 200 17.01 1.99 26.57
N LEU A 201 15.96 2.79 26.39
CA LEU A 201 15.87 3.73 25.29
C LEU A 201 16.46 5.08 25.66
N THR A 202 17.46 5.51 24.90
CA THR A 202 18.01 6.87 24.98
C THR A 202 17.98 7.51 23.61
N VAL A 203 17.94 8.85 23.58
CA VAL A 203 17.99 9.62 22.33
C VAL A 203 19.15 10.59 22.38
N THR A 204 20.05 10.50 21.40
CA THR A 204 21.11 11.50 21.21
C THR A 204 20.58 12.59 20.31
N ILE A 205 20.64 13.83 20.77
CA ILE A 205 20.25 15.03 20.03
C ILE A 205 21.46 15.96 20.03
N ASP A 206 22.04 16.16 18.84
CA ASP A 206 23.32 16.82 18.64
C ASP A 206 24.44 16.20 19.52
N GLU A 207 24.96 16.94 20.49
CA GLU A 207 26.07 16.51 21.36
C GLU A 207 25.59 16.00 22.73
N LYS A 208 24.27 15.80 22.93
CA LYS A 208 23.71 15.38 24.22
C LYS A 208 22.89 14.12 24.11
N LYS A 209 23.10 13.21 25.06
CA LYS A 209 22.39 11.94 25.19
C LYS A 209 21.35 12.05 26.30
N TYR A 210 20.09 11.83 25.95
CA TYR A 210 18.97 11.96 26.86
C TYR A 210 18.33 10.61 27.15
N ASP A 211 17.99 10.39 28.42
CA ASP A 211 17.18 9.27 28.87
C ASP A 211 15.71 9.52 28.49
N THR A 212 15.04 8.51 27.94
CA THR A 212 13.60 8.58 27.68
C THR A 212 12.77 8.08 28.86
N GLY A 213 13.40 7.42 29.84
CA GLY A 213 12.75 6.75 30.96
C GLY A 213 12.03 5.46 30.58
N VAL A 214 12.19 4.98 29.33
CA VAL A 214 11.49 3.80 28.80
C VAL A 214 12.47 2.65 28.63
N THR A 215 12.09 1.49 29.17
CA THR A 215 12.74 0.21 28.90
C THR A 215 11.78 -0.67 28.11
N VAL A 216 12.28 -1.32 27.07
CA VAL A 216 11.50 -2.21 26.20
C VAL A 216 12.14 -3.59 26.13
N ASN A 217 11.29 -4.61 26.01
CA ASN A 217 11.72 -5.97 25.77
C ASN A 217 11.25 -6.38 24.37
N PHE A 218 12.15 -6.94 23.58
CA PHE A 218 11.88 -7.49 22.25
C PHE A 218 11.89 -9.02 22.29
#